data_AF-A0A1Y0BKA1-F1
#
_entry.id   AF-A0A1Y0BKA1-F1
#
_cell.length_a   1.000
_cell.length_b   1.000
_cell.length_c   1.000
_cell.angle_alpha   90.00
_cell.angle_beta   90.00
_cell.angle_gamma   90.00
#
_symmetry.space_group_name_H-M   'P 1'
#
loop_
_entity.id
_entity.type
_entity.pdbx_description
1 polymer ?
#
loop_
_entity_poly.entity_id
_entity_poly.type
_entity_poly.pdbx_seq_one_letter_code
_entity_poly.pdbx_strand_id
1 'polypeptide(L)'
;MHEVTERIKDLAEYFEEHAPESDQLGRLSDGEAQKLREAGVIRLLQPREFGGHEAHPADFFDAVIEVGTHSGPAGRIAGVVGVHPFEFGQLDRKVQEEIWGEDPDTWVASPYAPIGRARPVEGG
;
A
#
# COMPACT_ATOMS: atom_id res chain seq x y z
N MET A 1 -19.55 -1.68 1.00
CA MET A 1 -18.41 -0.76 1.13
C MET A 1 -17.59 -1.24 2.31
N HIS A 2 -16.29 -1.50 2.10
CA HIS A 2 -15.41 -1.99 3.15
C HIS A 2 -15.11 -0.87 4.15
N GLU A 3 -14.90 -1.20 5.43
CA GLU A 3 -14.63 -0.22 6.51
C GLU A 3 -13.43 0.69 6.25
N VAL A 4 -12.46 0.22 5.45
CA VAL A 4 -11.30 1.01 5.02
C VAL A 4 -11.73 2.15 4.09
N THR A 5 -12.67 1.91 3.18
CA THR A 5 -13.22 2.96 2.30
C THR A 5 -13.95 4.02 3.12
N GLU A 6 -14.69 3.64 4.16
CA GLU A 6 -15.31 4.61 5.09
C GLU A 6 -14.24 5.45 5.81
N ARG A 7 -13.17 4.82 6.32
CA ARG A 7 -12.06 5.54 6.95
C ARG A 7 -11.37 6.52 6.00
N ILE A 8 -11.27 6.19 4.71
CA ILE A 8 -10.73 7.11 3.69
C ILE A 8 -11.65 8.31 3.51
N LYS A 9 -12.98 8.10 3.50
CA LYS A 9 -13.97 9.19 3.42
C LYS A 9 -13.88 10.14 4.60
N ASP A 10 -13.69 9.61 5.79
CA ASP A 10 -13.48 10.43 7.00
C ASP A 10 -12.18 11.25 6.93
N LEU A 11 -11.21 10.82 6.12
CA LEU A 11 -9.92 11.50 5.90
C LEU A 11 -9.90 12.34 4.61
N ALA A 12 -11.01 12.44 3.87
CA ALA A 12 -11.09 13.09 2.57
C ALA A 12 -10.56 14.53 2.59
N GLU A 13 -11.07 15.36 3.50
CA GLU A 13 -10.67 16.77 3.63
C GLU A 13 -9.16 16.91 3.90
N TYR A 14 -8.58 15.99 4.69
CA TYR A 14 -7.15 16.00 4.97
C TYR A 14 -6.33 15.71 3.70
N PHE A 15 -6.71 14.68 2.95
CA PHE A 15 -6.03 14.35 1.69
C PHE A 15 -6.13 15.49 0.68
N GLU A 16 -7.30 16.11 0.55
CA GLU A 16 -7.50 17.26 -0.35
C GLU A 16 -6.64 18.47 0.04
N GLU A 17 -6.58 18.79 1.34
CA GLU A 17 -5.80 19.93 1.84
C GLU A 17 -4.29 19.73 1.66
N HIS A 18 -3.80 18.49 1.78
CA HIS A 18 -2.36 18.20 1.82
C HIS A 18 -1.79 17.70 0.47
N ALA A 19 -2.64 17.28 -0.48
CA ALA A 19 -2.19 16.85 -1.81
C ALA A 19 -1.26 17.86 -2.53
N PRO A 20 -1.52 19.19 -2.50
CA PRO A 20 -0.62 20.16 -3.13
C PRO A 20 0.81 20.16 -2.55
N GLU A 21 0.98 19.81 -1.27
CA GLU A 21 2.31 19.68 -0.67
C GLU A 21 3.07 18.50 -1.29
N SER A 22 2.41 17.33 -1.38
CA SER A 22 3.01 16.14 -1.99
C SER A 22 3.35 16.33 -3.47
N ASP A 23 2.49 17.05 -4.20
CA ASP A 23 2.75 17.41 -5.59
C ASP A 23 4.01 18.28 -5.72
N GLN A 24 4.20 19.25 -4.83
CA GLN A 24 5.41 20.10 -4.82
C GLN A 24 6.66 19.31 -4.40
N LEU A 25 6.53 18.37 -3.47
CA LEU A 25 7.63 17.53 -3.00
C LEU A 25 8.05 16.47 -4.02
N GLY A 26 7.16 16.07 -4.94
CA GLY A 26 7.37 14.94 -5.84
C GLY A 26 7.37 13.58 -5.13
N ARG A 27 6.84 13.54 -3.90
CA ARG A 27 6.65 12.36 -3.05
C ARG A 27 5.50 12.65 -2.09
N LEU A 28 4.97 11.63 -1.43
CA LEU A 28 4.07 11.88 -0.29
C LEU A 28 4.78 12.69 0.80
N SER A 29 4.09 13.70 1.31
CA SER A 29 4.42 14.29 2.61
C SER A 29 4.32 13.23 3.70
N ASP A 30 5.03 13.45 4.80
CA ASP A 30 5.05 12.48 5.90
C ASP A 30 3.64 12.35 6.53
N GLY A 31 2.86 13.45 6.52
CA GLY A 31 1.48 13.49 6.99
C GLY A 31 0.52 12.67 6.12
N GLU A 32 0.54 12.84 4.79
CA GLU A 32 -0.29 12.01 3.90
C GLU A 32 0.11 10.53 3.96
N ALA A 33 1.41 10.23 4.04
CA ALA A 33 1.87 8.86 4.21
C ALA A 33 1.35 8.25 5.52
N GLN A 34 1.37 9.00 6.62
CA GLN A 34 0.79 8.57 7.89
C GLN A 34 -0.73 8.35 7.77
N LYS A 35 -1.49 9.26 7.18
CA LYS A 35 -2.93 9.09 7.01
C LYS A 35 -3.30 7.91 6.12
N LEU A 36 -2.49 7.64 5.10
CA LEU A 36 -2.67 6.47 4.25
C LEU A 36 -2.43 5.15 5.02
N ARG A 37 -1.47 5.14 5.96
CA ARG A 37 -1.27 4.01 6.90
C ARG A 37 -2.46 3.85 7.84
N GLU A 38 -2.92 4.94 8.46
CA GLU A 38 -4.07 4.95 9.37
C GLU A 38 -5.36 4.47 8.67
N ALA A 39 -5.58 4.88 7.41
CA ALA A 39 -6.69 4.42 6.59
C ALA A 39 -6.67 2.90 6.39
N GLY A 40 -5.49 2.29 6.31
CA GLY A 40 -5.31 0.84 6.19
C GLY A 40 -5.44 0.28 4.77
N VAL A 41 -5.49 1.14 3.75
CA VAL A 41 -5.66 0.74 2.34
C VAL A 41 -4.59 -0.23 1.86
N ILE A 42 -3.33 -0.07 2.32
CA ILE A 42 -2.23 -0.96 1.93
C ILE A 42 -2.44 -2.37 2.48
N ARG A 43 -3.10 -2.54 3.64
CA ARG A 43 -3.33 -3.85 4.27
C ARG A 43 -4.59 -4.57 3.76
N LEU A 44 -5.30 -4.01 2.77
CA LEU A 44 -6.55 -4.59 2.28
C LEU A 44 -6.36 -6.01 1.73
N LEU A 45 -5.32 -6.24 0.94
CA LEU A 45 -5.05 -7.54 0.32
C LEU A 45 -4.05 -8.40 1.11
N GLN A 46 -3.57 -7.90 2.25
CA GLN A 46 -2.61 -8.61 3.10
C GLN A 46 -3.29 -9.78 3.82
N PRO A 47 -2.59 -10.91 4.04
CA PRO A 47 -3.13 -12.03 4.82
C PRO A 47 -3.51 -11.62 6.25
N ARG A 48 -4.60 -12.19 6.78
CA ARG A 48 -5.16 -11.84 8.10
C ARG A 48 -4.23 -12.18 9.24
N GLU A 49 -3.48 -13.27 9.09
CA GLU A 49 -2.47 -13.68 10.06
C GLU A 49 -1.31 -12.69 10.23
N PHE A 50 -1.11 -11.81 9.24
CA PHE A 50 -0.16 -10.70 9.31
C PHE A 50 -0.86 -9.36 9.57
N GLY A 51 -2.09 -9.36 10.11
CA GLY A 51 -2.83 -8.13 10.43
C GLY A 51 -3.46 -7.44 9.22
N GLY A 52 -3.59 -8.14 8.09
CA GLY A 52 -4.33 -7.67 6.92
C GLY A 52 -5.83 -7.94 6.97
N HIS A 53 -6.54 -7.48 5.95
CA HIS A 53 -7.99 -7.66 5.86
C HIS A 53 -8.41 -8.91 5.07
N GLU A 54 -7.54 -9.43 4.19
CA GLU A 54 -7.91 -10.40 3.14
C GLU A 54 -9.21 -9.99 2.43
N ALA A 55 -9.30 -8.71 2.07
CA ALA A 55 -10.47 -8.14 1.44
C ALA A 55 -10.62 -8.63 0.00
N HIS A 56 -11.83 -8.49 -0.55
CA HIS A 56 -12.07 -8.79 -1.95
C HIS A 56 -11.34 -7.77 -2.84
N PRO A 57 -10.77 -8.15 -4.01
CA PRO A 57 -10.09 -7.21 -4.90
C PRO A 57 -10.93 -6.00 -5.31
N ALA A 58 -12.26 -6.17 -5.43
CA ALA A 58 -13.17 -5.05 -5.69
C ALA A 58 -13.15 -4.01 -4.56
N ASP A 59 -13.13 -4.43 -3.29
CA ASP A 59 -13.04 -3.51 -2.15
C ASP A 59 -11.70 -2.74 -2.17
N PHE A 60 -10.62 -3.39 -2.61
CA PHE A 60 -9.33 -2.73 -2.82
C PHE A 60 -9.39 -1.67 -3.90
N PHE A 61 -9.95 -1.98 -5.08
CA PHE A 61 -10.09 -0.99 -6.15
C PHE A 61 -10.97 0.19 -5.75
N ASP A 62 -12.09 -0.07 -5.06
CA ASP A 62 -12.96 0.99 -4.55
C ASP A 62 -12.20 1.91 -3.57
N ALA A 63 -11.42 1.34 -2.65
CA ALA A 63 -10.60 2.12 -1.73
C ALA A 63 -9.51 2.94 -2.44
N VAL A 64 -8.83 2.38 -3.45
CA VAL A 64 -7.80 3.11 -4.22
C VAL A 64 -8.42 4.26 -5.02
N ILE A 65 -9.59 4.05 -5.63
CA ILE A 65 -10.33 5.09 -6.34
C ILE A 65 -10.76 6.20 -5.37
N GLU A 66 -11.22 5.82 -4.18
CA GLU A 66 -11.61 6.79 -3.14
C GLU A 66 -10.41 7.66 -2.74
N VAL A 67 -9.25 7.07 -2.41
CA VAL A 67 -8.04 7.85 -2.08
C VAL A 67 -7.66 8.75 -3.25
N GLY A 68 -7.63 8.21 -4.47
CA GLY A 68 -7.25 8.96 -5.67
C GLY A 68 -8.19 10.11 -6.04
N THR A 69 -9.44 10.07 -5.57
CA THR A 69 -10.42 11.15 -5.74
C THR A 69 -10.03 12.38 -4.92
N HIS A 70 -9.44 12.17 -3.74
CA HIS A 70 -9.05 13.23 -2.80
C HIS A 70 -7.58 13.64 -2.93
N SER A 71 -6.69 12.70 -3.26
CA SER A 71 -5.27 12.95 -3.48
C SER A 71 -4.71 12.02 -4.56
N GLY A 72 -4.38 12.61 -5.72
CA GLY A 72 -3.71 11.93 -6.82
C GLY A 72 -2.39 11.24 -6.41
N PRO A 73 -1.45 11.90 -5.70
CA PRO A 73 -0.21 11.25 -5.26
C PRO A 73 -0.48 10.11 -4.26
N ALA A 74 -1.41 10.28 -3.31
CA ALA A 74 -1.76 9.22 -2.36
C ALA A 74 -2.46 8.05 -3.05
N GLY A 75 -3.35 8.29 -4.01
CA GLY A 75 -4.02 7.25 -4.79
C GLY A 75 -3.04 6.43 -5.62
N ARG A 76 -1.98 7.05 -6.15
CA ARG A 76 -0.90 6.34 -6.85
C ARG A 76 -0.14 5.40 -5.91
N ILE A 77 0.25 5.86 -4.73
CA ILE A 77 0.91 5.00 -3.72
C ILE A 77 -0.06 3.91 -3.24
N ALA A 78 -1.32 4.30 -3.02
CA ALA A 78 -2.55 3.51 -3.03
C ALA A 78 -2.46 2.20 -3.79
N GLY A 79 -2.56 2.35 -5.12
CA GLY A 79 -2.60 1.24 -6.05
C GLY A 79 -1.27 0.51 -6.19
N VAL A 80 -0.14 1.22 -6.26
CA VAL A 80 1.16 0.59 -6.52
C VAL A 80 1.67 -0.19 -5.31
N VAL A 81 1.67 0.41 -4.12
CA VAL A 81 2.16 -0.26 -2.90
C VAL A 81 1.10 -1.22 -2.36
N GLY A 82 -0.19 -0.89 -2.49
CA GLY A 82 -1.29 -1.68 -1.94
C GLY A 82 -1.58 -3.00 -2.67
N VAL A 83 -1.07 -3.19 -3.89
CA VAL A 83 -1.18 -4.48 -4.58
C VAL A 83 -0.11 -5.48 -4.13
N HIS A 84 1.04 -5.02 -3.63
CA HIS A 84 2.14 -5.90 -3.24
C HIS A 84 1.74 -6.94 -2.19
N PRO A 85 0.91 -6.64 -1.17
CA PRO A 85 0.50 -7.68 -0.24
C PRO A 85 -0.24 -8.86 -0.88
N PHE A 86 -0.95 -8.64 -1.99
CA PHE A 86 -1.50 -9.75 -2.79
C PHE A 86 -0.39 -10.57 -3.46
N GLU A 87 0.61 -9.93 -4.06
CA GLU A 87 1.72 -10.62 -4.73
C GLU A 87 2.59 -11.40 -3.73
N PHE A 88 3.00 -10.76 -2.63
CA PHE A 88 3.83 -11.39 -1.60
C PHE A 88 3.08 -12.45 -0.81
N GLY A 89 1.75 -12.33 -0.66
CA GLY A 89 0.90 -13.37 -0.07
C GLY A 89 0.91 -14.70 -0.86
N GLN A 90 1.40 -14.70 -2.10
CA GLN A 90 1.55 -15.90 -2.94
C GLN A 90 2.95 -16.51 -2.88
N LEU A 91 3.92 -15.85 -2.25
CA LEU A 91 5.30 -16.35 -2.13
C LEU A 91 5.44 -17.34 -0.98
N ASP A 92 6.63 -17.95 -0.89
CA ASP A 92 6.99 -18.87 0.21
C ASP A 92 6.70 -18.22 1.57
N ARG A 93 6.19 -19.02 2.51
CA ARG A 93 5.82 -18.57 3.85
C ARG A 93 6.93 -17.78 4.53
N LYS A 94 8.18 -18.24 4.38
CA LYS A 94 9.34 -17.59 4.98
C LYS A 94 9.47 -16.13 4.54
N VAL A 95 9.18 -15.82 3.27
CA VAL A 95 9.23 -14.45 2.74
C VAL A 95 8.15 -13.58 3.38
N GLN A 96 6.95 -14.12 3.57
CA GLN A 96 5.86 -13.40 4.22
C GLN A 96 6.19 -13.07 5.69
N GLU A 97 6.78 -14.03 6.41
CA GLU A 97 7.26 -13.85 7.79
C GLU A 97 8.40 -12.82 7.88
N GLU A 98 9.35 -12.85 6.95
CA GLU A 98 10.45 -11.88 6.88
C GLU A 98 9.95 -10.45 6.60
N ILE A 99 8.83 -10.28 5.88
CA ILE A 99 8.28 -8.95 5.55
C ILE A 99 7.37 -8.42 6.66
N TRP A 100 6.41 -9.22 7.14
CA TRP A 100 5.34 -8.74 8.03
C TRP A 100 5.37 -9.34 9.45
N GLY A 101 6.30 -10.25 9.75
CA GLY A 101 6.36 -10.92 11.04
C GLY A 101 6.69 -9.98 12.21
N GLU A 102 7.51 -8.95 11.96
CA GLU A 102 7.86 -7.94 12.97
C GLU A 102 6.98 -6.69 12.90
N ASP A 103 6.68 -6.22 11.68
CA ASP A 103 5.86 -5.03 11.45
C ASP A 103 4.82 -5.28 10.34
N PRO A 104 3.52 -5.37 10.69
CA PRO A 104 2.45 -5.59 9.71
C PRO A 104 2.23 -4.38 8.80
N ASP A 105 2.81 -3.21 9.11
CA ASP A 105 2.74 -2.00 8.31
C ASP A 105 3.98 -1.83 7.39
N THR A 106 4.81 -2.88 7.24
CA THR A 106 5.90 -2.89 6.26
C THR A 106 5.36 -2.75 4.83
N TRP A 107 5.78 -1.68 4.14
CA TRP A 107 5.41 -1.39 2.76
C TRP A 107 6.52 -1.81 1.80
N VAL A 108 6.14 -2.44 0.69
CA VAL A 108 7.08 -2.88 -0.33
C VAL A 108 7.02 -1.97 -1.55
N ALA A 109 8.17 -1.66 -2.14
CA ALA A 109 8.29 -0.94 -3.41
C ALA A 109 8.81 -1.89 -4.50
N SER A 110 8.42 -1.66 -5.76
CA SER A 110 8.77 -2.56 -6.87
C SER A 110 9.18 -1.81 -8.15
N PRO A 111 10.49 -1.60 -8.37
CA PRO A 111 10.97 -1.24 -9.69
C PRO A 111 10.97 -2.50 -10.58
N TYR A 112 9.91 -2.70 -11.38
CA TYR A 112 9.80 -3.88 -12.25
C TYR A 112 10.74 -3.91 -13.46
N ALA A 113 11.42 -2.80 -13.77
CA ALA A 113 12.35 -2.76 -14.89
C ALA A 113 13.53 -3.71 -14.62
N PRO A 114 13.77 -4.75 -15.46
CA PRO A 114 14.79 -5.76 -15.22
C PRO A 114 16.18 -5.25 -15.63
N ILE A 115 16.62 -4.15 -15.03
CA ILE A 115 17.90 -3.49 -15.34
C ILE A 115 19.07 -4.04 -14.50
N GLY A 116 18.75 -4.76 -13.42
CA GLY A 116 19.74 -5.42 -12.57
C GLY A 116 20.35 -6.66 -13.24
N ARG A 117 21.63 -6.94 -12.93
CA ARG A 117 22.31 -8.17 -13.36
C ARG A 117 22.61 -9.03 -12.13
N ALA A 118 21.89 -10.14 -11.98
CA ALA A 118 22.20 -11.15 -10.97
C ALA A 118 23.25 -12.13 -11.50
N ARG A 119 24.13 -12.62 -10.61
CA ARG A 119 25.06 -13.74 -10.88
C ARG A 119 24.71 -14.87 -9.93
N PRO A 120 24.45 -16.09 -10.42
CA PRO A 120 24.13 -17.20 -9.54
C PRO A 120 25.33 -17.55 -8.65
N VAL A 121 25.07 -17.76 -7.36
CA VAL A 121 25.99 -18.36 -6.40
C VAL A 121 25.31 -19.54 -5.68
N GLU A 122 26.04 -20.22 -4.80
CA GLU A 122 25.46 -21.27 -3.97
C GLU A 122 24.39 -20.65 -3.05
N GLY A 123 23.14 -21.08 -3.21
CA GLY A 123 21.99 -20.60 -2.43
C GLY A 123 21.18 -19.45 -3.05
N GLY A 124 21.57 -18.91 -4.21
CA GLY A 124 20.84 -17.84 -4.91
C GLY A 124 21.70 -16.98 -5.80
#